data_AF-A0A2M9P9X9-F1
#
_entry.id   AF-A0A2M9P9X9-F1
#
_cell.length_a   1.000
_cell.length_b   1.000
_cell.length_c   1.000
_cell.angle_alpha   90.00
_cell.angle_beta   90.00
_cell.angle_gamma   90.00
#
_symmetry.space_group_name_H-M   'P 1'
#
loop_
_entity.id
_entity.type
_entity.pdbx_description
1 polymer ?
#
loop_
_entity_poly.entity_id
_entity_poly.type
_entity_poly.pdbx_seq_one_letter_code
_entity_poly.pdbx_strand_id
1 'polypeptide(L)' 'IARVRGWLADAMATLNARERMIIVERKLRDDPRTLESLGAELGLSKERIRQLEAQALQKLRRRLENVTGSAAETLVTA' A
#
# COMPACT_ATOMS: atom_id res chain seq x y z
N ILE A 1 -11.30 3.34 16.17
CA ILE A 1 -11.39 3.03 14.71
C ILE A 1 -10.86 4.18 13.84
N ALA A 2 -11.16 5.46 14.11
CA ALA A 2 -10.71 6.60 13.29
C ALA A 2 -9.18 6.70 13.11
N ARG A 3 -8.40 6.42 14.16
CA ARG A 3 -6.92 6.53 14.15
C ARG A 3 -6.25 5.57 13.16
N VAL A 4 -6.73 4.32 13.07
CA VAL A 4 -6.23 3.30 12.13
C VAL A 4 -6.52 3.70 10.67
N ARG A 5 -7.71 4.25 10.40
CA ARG A 5 -8.07 4.73 9.06
C ARG A 5 -7.18 5.91 8.62
N GLY A 6 -6.85 6.81 9.54
CA GLY A 6 -5.93 7.92 9.28
C GLY A 6 -4.52 7.44 8.91
N TRP A 7 -3.98 6.48 9.67
CA TRP A 7 -2.65 5.91 9.38
C TRP A 7 -2.58 5.20 8.02
N LEU A 8 -3.65 4.48 7.65
CA LEU A 8 -3.73 3.87 6.33
C LEU A 8 -3.81 4.92 5.22
N ALA A 9 -4.57 6.00 5.41
CA ALA A 9 -4.66 7.09 4.45
C ALA A 9 -3.30 7.77 4.23
N ASP A 10 -2.57 8.05 5.32
CA ASP A 10 -1.21 8.59 5.29
C ASP A 10 -0.22 7.65 4.59
N ALA A 11 -0.30 6.35 4.86
CA ALA A 11 0.54 5.36 4.19
C ALA A 11 0.25 5.31 2.68
N MET A 12 -1.03 5.30 2.29
CA MET A 12 -1.46 5.32 0.90
C MET A 12 -1.04 6.61 0.17
N ALA A 13 -0.90 7.73 0.88
CA ALA A 13 -0.39 8.99 0.34
C ALA A 13 1.07 8.90 -0.15
N THR A 14 1.87 7.98 0.38
CA THR A 14 3.27 7.77 -0.04
C THR A 14 3.42 7.02 -1.36
N LEU A 15 2.35 6.38 -1.83
CA LEU A 15 2.33 5.64 -3.08
C LEU A 15 2.07 6.57 -4.25
N ASN A 16 2.82 6.38 -5.33
CA ASN A 16 2.49 7.04 -6.60
C ASN A 16 1.18 6.47 -7.18
N ALA A 17 0.63 7.13 -8.21
CA ALA A 17 -0.65 6.75 -8.78
C ALA A 17 -0.71 5.28 -9.25
N ARG A 18 0.36 4.79 -9.89
CA ARG A 18 0.45 3.40 -10.36
C ARG A 18 0.54 2.41 -9.21
N GLU A 19 1.40 2.67 -8.24
CA GLU A 19 1.55 1.84 -7.03
C GLU A 19 0.23 1.73 -6.26
N ARG A 20 -0.44 2.88 -6.06
CA ARG A 20 -1.73 2.94 -5.38
C ARG A 20 -2.78 2.12 -6.10
N MET A 21 -2.89 2.28 -7.41
CA MET A 21 -3.83 1.52 -8.24
C MET A 21 -3.56 0.01 -8.14
N ILE A 22 -2.30 -0.42 -8.27
CA ILE A 22 -1.95 -1.85 -8.13
C ILE A 22 -2.35 -2.40 -6.76
N ILE A 23 -2.11 -1.65 -5.67
CA ILE A 23 -2.51 -2.07 -4.32
C ILE A 23 -4.03 -2.16 -4.18
N VAL A 24 -4.77 -1.15 -4.68
CA VAL A 24 -6.24 -1.16 -4.62
C VAL A 24 -6.80 -2.37 -5.35
N GLU A 25 -6.38 -2.56 -6.60
CA GLU A 25 -6.87 -3.62 -7.48
C GLU A 25 -6.50 -5.04 -7.01
N ARG A 26 -5.37 -5.21 -6.32
CA ARG A 26 -4.86 -6.53 -5.90
C ARG A 26 -5.07 -6.88 -4.44
N LYS A 27 -5.30 -5.90 -3.55
CA LYS A 27 -5.35 -6.11 -2.10
C LYS A 27 -6.60 -5.57 -1.42
N LEU A 28 -7.23 -4.56 -2.00
CA LEU A 28 -8.37 -3.87 -1.35
C LEU A 28 -9.70 -4.10 -2.08
N ARG A 29 -9.66 -4.64 -3.29
CA ARG A 29 -10.83 -5.02 -4.07
C ARG A 29 -11.37 -6.37 -3.59
N ASP A 30 -12.70 -6.52 -3.54
CA ASP A 30 -13.38 -7.76 -3.13
C ASP A 30 -13.04 -8.94 -4.04
N ASP A 31 -12.87 -8.68 -5.34
CA ASP A 31 -12.37 -9.62 -6.34
C ASP A 31 -11.00 -9.14 -6.87
N PRO A 32 -9.89 -9.60 -6.26
CA PRO A 32 -8.55 -9.12 -6.60
C PRO A 32 -8.13 -9.50 -8.02
N ARG A 33 -7.66 -8.51 -8.77
CA ARG A 33 -7.15 -8.74 -10.13
C ARG A 33 -5.81 -9.48 -10.13
N THR A 34 -5.54 -10.25 -11.18
CA THR A 34 -4.27 -10.98 -11.36
C THR A 34 -3.16 -10.07 -11.91
N LEU A 35 -1.90 -10.45 -11.70
CA LEU A 35 -0.74 -9.72 -12.23
C LEU A 35 -0.76 -9.66 -13.76
N GLU A 36 -1.21 -10.73 -14.39
CA GLU A 36 -1.36 -10.85 -15.84
C GLU A 36 -2.43 -9.90 -16.37
N SER A 37 -3.61 -9.84 -15.74
CA SER A 37 -4.69 -8.94 -16.18
C SER A 37 -4.29 -7.47 -16.08
N LEU A 38 -3.59 -7.09 -15.01
CA LEU A 38 -3.09 -5.73 -14.82
C LEU A 38 -1.92 -5.42 -15.75
N GLY A 39 -1.03 -6.39 -15.98
CA GLY A 39 0.08 -6.26 -16.92
C GLY A 39 -0.42 -5.99 -18.34
N ALA A 40 -1.42 -6.76 -18.79
CA ALA A 40 -2.04 -6.57 -20.10
C ALA A 40 -2.68 -5.18 -20.27
N GLU A 41 -3.43 -4.70 -19.27
CA GLU A 41 -4.07 -3.38 -19.33
C GLU A 41 -3.06 -2.23 -19.30
N LEU A 42 -1.98 -2.36 -18.52
CA LEU A 42 -1.00 -1.30 -18.34
C LEU A 42 0.14 -1.34 -19.36
N GLY A 43 0.15 -2.31 -20.25
CA GLY A 43 1.26 -2.54 -21.20
C GLY A 43 2.58 -2.91 -20.48
N LEU A 44 2.50 -3.60 -19.34
CA LEU A 44 3.63 -3.97 -18.51
C LEU A 44 3.74 -5.50 -18.38
N SER A 45 4.96 -6.00 -18.22
CA SER A 45 5.15 -7.42 -17.93
C SER A 45 4.61 -7.79 -16.55
N LYS A 46 4.21 -9.06 -16.39
CA LYS A 46 3.80 -9.64 -15.10
C LYS A 46 4.81 -9.34 -13.98
N GLU A 47 6.09 -9.51 -14.27
CA GLU A 47 7.16 -9.25 -13.30
C GLU A 47 7.27 -7.76 -12.95
N ARG A 48 7.04 -6.85 -13.91
CA ARG A 48 7.04 -5.42 -13.61
C ARG A 48 5.89 -5.03 -12.68
N ILE A 49 4.70 -5.61 -12.84
CA ILE A 49 3.60 -5.42 -11.89
C ILE A 49 3.97 -5.97 -10.51
N ARG A 50 4.59 -7.16 -10.45
CA ARG A 50 5.03 -7.77 -9.19
C ARG A 50 6.04 -6.88 -8.45
N GLN A 51 6.98 -6.28 -9.17
CA GLN A 51 7.97 -5.35 -8.60
C GLN A 51 7.30 -4.10 -8.03
N LEU A 52 6.38 -3.49 -8.79
CA LEU A 52 5.63 -2.32 -8.33
C LEU A 52 4.76 -2.63 -7.10
N GLU A 53 4.11 -3.80 -7.07
CA GLU A 53 3.34 -4.28 -5.92
C GLU A 53 4.26 -4.43 -4.69
N ALA A 54 5.40 -5.10 -4.83
CA ALA A 54 6.36 -5.29 -3.74
C ALA A 54 6.91 -3.97 -3.20
N GLN A 55 7.27 -3.04 -4.09
CA GLN A 55 7.73 -1.70 -3.71
C GLN A 55 6.66 -0.92 -2.96
N ALA A 56 5.41 -0.96 -3.44
CA ALA A 56 4.29 -0.30 -2.79
C ALA A 56 4.03 -0.88 -1.38
N LEU A 57 4.01 -2.21 -1.24
CA LEU A 57 3.86 -2.87 0.06
C LEU A 57 5.00 -2.51 1.02
N GLN A 58 6.24 -2.42 0.52
CA GLN A 58 7.37 -2.02 1.34
C GLN A 58 7.24 -0.56 1.83
N LYS A 59 6.77 0.36 0.99
CA LYS A 59 6.50 1.75 1.38
C LYS A 59 5.41 1.83 2.45
N LEU A 60 4.30 1.11 2.25
CA LEU A 60 3.21 1.04 3.22
C LEU A 60 3.70 0.51 4.56
N ARG A 61 4.44 -0.60 4.57
CA ARG A 61 5.00 -1.19 5.78
C ARG A 61 5.88 -0.21 6.53
N ARG A 62 6.86 0.42 5.85
CA ARG A 62 7.76 1.40 6.48
C ARG A 62 6.99 2.59 7.07
N ARG A 63 5.98 3.09 6.36
CA ARG A 63 5.19 4.23 6.84
C ARG A 63 4.35 3.84 8.05
N LEU A 64 3.72 2.67 8.02
CA LEU A 64 2.96 2.15 9.15
C LEU A 64 3.86 1.88 10.37
N GLU A 65 5.02 1.25 10.19
CA GLU A 65 6.00 1.02 11.27
C GLU A 65 6.46 2.33 11.92
N ASN A 66 6.75 3.38 11.13
CA ASN A 66 7.12 4.69 11.66
C ASN A 66 5.97 5.34 12.45
N VAL A 67 4.74 5.20 11.94
CA VAL A 67 3.55 5.79 12.56
C VAL A 67 3.14 5.03 13.82
N THR A 68 3.22 3.70 13.84
CA THR A 68 2.91 2.88 15.01
C THR A 68 4.01 2.88 16.05
N GLY A 69 5.29 2.93 15.65
CA GLY A 69 6.42 3.09 16.56
C GLY A 69 6.37 4.44 17.28
N SER A 70 6.08 5.52 16.55
CA SER A 70 5.84 6.84 17.14
C SER A 70 4.54 6.87 17.99
N ALA A 71 3.49 6.17 17.57
CA ALA A 71 2.26 6.06 18.36
C ALA A 71 2.44 5.27 19.66
N ALA A 72 3.33 4.27 19.70
CA ALA A 72 3.67 3.53 20.90
C ALA A 72 4.40 4.44 21.93
N GLU A 73 5.32 5.30 21.48
CA GLU A 73 5.92 6.36 22.32
C GLU A 73 4.88 7.37 22.81
N THR A 74 3.95 7.78 21.93
CA THR A 74 2.92 8.78 22.27
C THR A 74 1.92 8.24 23.31
N LEU A 75 1.68 6.92 23.35
CA LEU A 75 0.80 6.27 24.33
C LEU A 75 1.47 6.03 25.70
N VAL A 76 2.80 6.01 25.76
CA VAL A 76 3.54 5.85 27.04
C VAL A 76 3.72 7.19 27.76
N THR A 77 3.52 8.31 27.05
CA THR A 77 3.76 9.67 27.57
C THR A 77 2.46 10.46 27.81
N ALA A 78 1.29 9.84 27.63
CA ALA A 78 -0.02 10.43 27.86
C ALA A 78 -0.79 9.63 28.91
#